data_AF-A0A815ZZE1-F1
#
_entry.id   AF-A0A815ZZE1-F1
#
_cell.length_a   1.000
_cell.length_b   1.000
_cell.length_c   1.000
_cell.angle_alpha   90.00
_cell.angle_beta   90.00
_cell.angle_gamma   90.00
#
_symmetry.space_group_name_H-M   'P 1'
#
loop_
_entity.id
_entity.type
_entity.pdbx_description
1 polymer ?
#
loop_
_entity_poly.entity_id
_entity_poly.type
_entity_poly.pdbx_seq_one_letter_code
_entity_poly.pdbx_strand_id
1 'polypeptide(L)'
;MSIVNSIKAIVFYIIVLLGICFNLVFALTPAVPFIFLNRRFYFRWCSFLLSYYLLMITCLLEDFLGIKIVITGDDLTKGKYRSIIILNHRTRLDWMYIWMLHSRFQLLEQLKIVMKASLKHVPGIGWACQHAGYLFLQRDWEKDQQRIKNIIGYYKSCQSPLSVCILLIFLH
;
A
#
# COMPACT_ATOMS: atom_id res chain seq x y z
N MET A 1 -17.11 -15.84 20.44
CA MET A 1 -16.41 -14.55 20.30
C MET A 1 -17.03 -13.58 21.29
N SER A 2 -16.25 -12.92 22.16
CA SER A 2 -16.82 -11.99 23.16
C SER A 2 -17.51 -10.82 22.45
N ILE A 3 -18.66 -10.37 22.98
CA ILE A 3 -19.42 -9.22 22.47
C ILE A 3 -18.50 -7.99 22.28
N VAL A 4 -17.55 -7.80 23.18
CA VAL A 4 -16.55 -6.72 23.12
C VAL A 4 -15.69 -6.81 21.85
N ASN A 5 -15.25 -8.01 21.47
CA ASN A 5 -14.43 -8.21 20.27
C ASN A 5 -15.24 -7.97 19.00
N SER A 6 -16.52 -8.34 19.00
CA SER A 6 -17.42 -8.06 17.89
C SER A 6 -17.64 -6.55 17.71
N ILE A 7 -17.84 -5.82 18.81
CA ILE A 7 -17.97 -4.35 18.79
C ILE A 7 -16.69 -3.70 18.25
N LYS A 8 -15.52 -4.12 18.76
CA LYS A 8 -14.22 -3.62 18.27
C LYS A 8 -14.06 -3.86 16.77
N ALA A 9 -14.42 -5.04 16.27
CA ALA A 9 -14.35 -5.35 14.84
C ALA A 9 -15.27 -4.45 14.00
N ILE A 10 -16.49 -4.18 14.47
CA ILE A 10 -17.44 -3.29 13.79
C ILE A 10 -16.90 -1.86 13.76
N VAL A 11 -16.43 -1.34 14.90
CA VAL A 11 -15.84 0.01 14.99
C VAL A 11 -14.63 0.13 14.07
N PHE A 12 -13.75 -0.88 14.09
CA PHE A 12 -12.61 -0.95 13.18
C PHE A 12 -13.05 -0.83 11.71
N TYR A 13 -14.03 -1.64 11.30
CA TYR A 13 -14.54 -1.63 9.94
C TYR A 13 -15.14 -0.27 9.54
N ILE A 14 -15.90 0.35 10.43
CA ILE A 14 -16.50 1.69 10.20
C ILE A 14 -15.40 2.73 10.01
N ILE A 15 -14.39 2.77 10.88
CA ILE A 15 -13.29 3.75 10.78
C ILE A 15 -12.51 3.55 9.48
N VAL A 16 -12.22 2.30 9.11
CA VAL A 16 -11.56 1.96 7.84
C VAL A 16 -12.39 2.47 6.65
N LEU A 17 -13.70 2.19 6.62
CA LEU A 17 -14.59 2.66 5.55
C LEU A 17 -14.63 4.20 5.46
N LEU A 18 -14.76 4.89 6.59
CA LEU A 18 -14.75 6.36 6.63
C LEU A 18 -13.42 6.92 6.11
N GLY A 19 -12.30 6.28 6.44
CA GLY A 19 -10.99 6.66 5.91
C GLY A 19 -10.88 6.46 4.39
N ILE A 20 -11.50 5.41 3.83
CA ILE A 20 -11.59 5.22 2.37
C ILE A 20 -12.40 6.35 1.74
N CYS A 21 -13.57 6.67 2.29
CA CYS A 21 -14.42 7.76 1.81
C CYS A 21 -13.68 9.10 1.85
N PHE A 22 -12.96 9.38 2.94
CA PHE A 22 -12.15 10.59 3.07
C PHE A 22 -11.06 10.67 1.99
N ASN A 23 -10.30 9.60 1.77
CA ASN A 23 -9.29 9.57 0.71
C ASN A 23 -9.91 9.74 -0.69
N LEU A 24 -11.08 9.14 -0.94
CA LEU A 24 -11.76 9.28 -2.22
C LEU A 24 -12.19 10.73 -2.49
N VAL A 25 -12.82 11.37 -1.49
CA VAL A 25 -13.43 12.71 -1.63
C VAL A 25 -12.39 13.83 -1.56
N PHE A 26 -11.43 13.73 -0.65
CA PHE A 26 -10.51 14.83 -0.35
C PHE A 26 -9.11 14.65 -0.96
N ALA A 27 -8.65 13.43 -1.21
CA ALA A 27 -7.30 13.18 -1.73
C ALA A 27 -7.23 13.01 -3.25
N LEU A 28 -8.24 12.38 -3.86
CA LEU A 28 -8.20 12.03 -5.28
C LEU A 28 -8.91 13.07 -6.15
N THR A 29 -10.16 13.42 -5.86
CA THR A 29 -10.99 14.28 -6.72
C THR A 29 -10.48 15.72 -6.84
N PRO A 30 -10.10 16.44 -5.75
CA PRO A 30 -9.66 17.83 -5.85
C PRO A 30 -8.23 17.98 -6.38
N ALA A 31 -7.42 16.92 -6.25
CA ALA A 31 -6.01 16.94 -6.61
C ALA A 31 -5.77 16.62 -8.10
N VAL A 32 -6.73 15.99 -8.81
CA VAL A 32 -6.58 15.59 -10.22
C VAL A 32 -6.19 16.76 -11.13
N PRO A 33 -6.78 17.98 -11.03
CA PRO A 33 -6.35 19.11 -11.85
C PRO A 33 -4.88 19.51 -11.63
N PHE A 34 -4.31 19.26 -10.45
CA PHE A 34 -2.91 19.58 -10.14
C PHE A 34 -1.90 18.68 -10.86
N ILE A 35 -2.33 17.55 -11.46
CA ILE A 35 -1.49 16.71 -12.31
C ILE A 35 -0.88 17.54 -13.45
N PHE A 36 -1.67 18.46 -14.01
CA PHE A 36 -1.25 19.30 -15.14
C PHE A 36 -0.24 20.38 -14.75
N LEU A 37 -0.20 20.79 -13.48
CA LEU A 37 0.74 21.79 -12.99
C LEU A 37 2.06 21.15 -12.53
N ASN A 38 1.99 20.17 -11.63
CA ASN A 38 3.18 19.52 -11.09
C ASN A 38 2.91 18.05 -10.76
N ARG A 39 3.16 17.21 -11.77
CA ARG A 39 2.98 15.76 -11.67
C ARG A 39 3.79 15.14 -10.52
N ARG A 40 5.04 15.58 -10.28
CA ARG A 40 5.89 15.01 -9.22
C ARG A 40 5.31 15.27 -7.83
N PHE A 41 4.88 16.51 -7.60
CA PHE A 41 4.21 16.90 -6.37
C PHE A 41 2.94 16.07 -6.18
N TYR A 42 2.07 16.01 -7.19
CA TYR A 42 0.84 15.21 -7.15
C TYR A 42 1.07 13.76 -6.68
N PHE A 43 2.01 13.04 -7.32
CA PHE A 43 2.32 11.66 -6.92
C PHE A 43 2.85 11.54 -5.48
N ARG A 44 3.65 12.52 -5.04
CA ARG A 44 4.14 12.60 -3.64
C ARG A 44 2.97 12.81 -2.67
N TRP A 45 2.04 13.72 -2.98
CA TRP A 45 0.83 13.94 -2.16
C TRP A 45 -0.04 12.71 -2.07
N CYS A 46 -0.34 12.06 -3.20
CA CYS A 46 -1.13 10.84 -3.18
C CYS A 46 -0.43 9.73 -2.38
N SER A 47 0.89 9.60 -2.49
CA SER A 47 1.67 8.63 -1.70
C SER A 47 1.68 8.97 -0.21
N PHE A 48 1.73 10.26 0.15
CA PHE A 48 1.65 10.73 1.53
C PHE A 48 0.27 10.51 2.16
N LEU A 49 -0.81 10.81 1.44
CA LEU A 49 -2.18 10.58 1.93
C LEU A 49 -2.47 9.09 2.09
N LEU A 50 -2.02 8.28 1.12
CA LEU A 50 -2.11 6.83 1.24
C LEU A 50 -1.28 6.31 2.42
N SER A 51 -0.05 6.80 2.63
CA SER A 51 0.78 6.33 3.75
C SER A 51 0.20 6.68 5.10
N TYR A 52 -0.41 7.86 5.26
CA TYR A 52 -1.12 8.24 6.48
C TYR A 52 -2.34 7.34 6.72
N TYR A 53 -3.12 7.03 5.68
CA TYR A 53 -4.23 6.10 5.77
C TYR A 53 -3.78 4.68 6.16
N LEU A 54 -2.70 4.17 5.56
CA LEU A 54 -2.13 2.88 5.93
C LEU A 54 -1.61 2.89 7.37
N LEU A 55 -0.97 3.97 7.81
CA LEU A 55 -0.49 4.14 9.19
C LEU A 55 -1.67 4.09 10.18
N MET A 56 -2.76 4.79 9.90
CA MET A 56 -3.99 4.73 10.69
C MET A 56 -4.51 3.30 10.84
N ILE A 57 -4.53 2.51 9.75
CA ILE A 57 -4.92 1.09 9.83
C ILE A 57 -3.95 0.32 10.73
N THR A 58 -2.64 0.54 10.61
CA THR A 58 -1.66 -0.16 11.46
C THR A 58 -1.84 0.15 12.94
N CYS A 59 -2.11 1.41 13.31
CA CYS A 59 -2.43 1.78 14.69
C CYS A 59 -3.73 1.10 15.18
N LEU A 60 -4.77 1.05 14.34
CA LEU A 60 -6.01 0.36 14.70
C LEU A 60 -5.80 -1.15 14.90
N LEU A 61 -4.95 -1.79 14.09
CA LEU A 61 -4.63 -3.21 14.26
C LEU A 61 -3.87 -3.46 15.57
N GLU A 62 -2.84 -2.67 15.84
CA GLU A 62 -1.94 -2.91 16.96
C GLU A 62 -2.50 -2.39 18.28
N ASP A 63 -2.92 -1.13 18.32
CA ASP A 63 -3.31 -0.45 19.55
C ASP A 63 -4.76 -0.76 19.94
N PHE A 64 -5.67 -0.82 18.97
CA PHE A 64 -7.10 -1.00 19.24
C PHE A 64 -7.54 -2.48 19.26
N LEU A 65 -7.08 -3.26 18.29
CA LEU A 65 -7.35 -4.69 18.19
C LEU A 65 -6.32 -5.57 18.93
N GLY A 66 -5.18 -5.01 19.34
CA GLY A 66 -4.17 -5.74 20.11
C GLY A 66 -3.35 -6.75 19.29
N ILE A 67 -3.33 -6.62 17.95
CA ILE A 67 -2.56 -7.49 17.07
C ILE A 67 -1.09 -7.17 17.24
N LYS A 68 -0.26 -8.20 17.45
CA LYS A 68 1.19 -8.05 17.60
C LYS A 68 1.89 -8.64 16.39
N ILE A 69 2.73 -7.83 15.74
CA ILE A 69 3.68 -8.30 14.72
C ILE A 69 5.03 -8.52 15.38
N VAL A 70 5.66 -9.66 15.08
CA VAL A 70 7.04 -9.95 15.49
C VAL A 70 7.90 -9.91 14.24
N ILE A 71 8.89 -9.02 14.24
CA ILE A 71 9.82 -8.84 13.13
C ILE A 71 11.18 -9.33 13.60
N THR A 72 11.77 -10.24 12.84
CA THR A 72 13.09 -10.81 13.12
C THR A 72 13.96 -10.69 11.88
N GLY A 73 15.29 -10.64 12.07
CA GLY A 73 16.26 -10.47 11.00
C GLY A 73 16.90 -9.08 10.99
N ASP A 74 17.55 -8.76 9.88
CA ASP A 74 18.30 -7.51 9.73
C ASP A 74 17.38 -6.29 9.59
N ASP A 75 17.89 -5.14 10.05
CA ASP A 75 17.21 -3.87 9.96
C ASP A 75 17.15 -3.40 8.49
N LEU A 76 15.93 -3.30 7.96
CA LEU A 76 15.65 -2.89 6.59
C LEU A 76 16.08 -1.44 6.30
N THR A 77 16.34 -0.62 7.32
CA THR A 77 16.73 0.80 7.17
C THR A 77 18.23 1.05 7.15
N LYS A 78 19.06 0.05 7.54
CA LYS A 78 20.53 0.21 7.61
C LYS A 78 21.17 0.44 6.24
N GLY A 79 20.43 0.23 5.17
CA GLY A 79 20.80 0.66 3.83
C GLY A 79 19.72 1.55 3.24
N LYS A 80 20.07 2.75 2.76
CA LYS A 80 19.19 3.60 1.94
C LYS A 80 18.99 2.98 0.54
N TYR A 81 18.61 1.71 0.46
CA TYR A 81 18.54 0.96 -0.78
C TYR A 81 17.09 0.83 -1.25
N ARG A 82 16.92 0.89 -2.56
CA ARG A 82 15.68 0.43 -3.20
C ARG A 82 15.62 -1.08 -2.99
N SER A 83 14.57 -1.58 -2.33
CA SER A 83 14.44 -2.99 -1.99
C SER A 83 13.31 -3.64 -2.79
N ILE A 84 13.48 -4.93 -3.07
CA ILE A 84 12.41 -5.81 -3.53
C ILE A 84 12.13 -6.79 -2.41
N ILE A 85 10.92 -6.73 -1.85
CA ILE A 85 10.49 -7.62 -0.78
C ILE A 85 9.62 -8.70 -1.41
N ILE A 86 10.05 -9.95 -1.28
CA ILE A 86 9.32 -11.12 -1.77
C ILE A 86 8.63 -11.77 -0.58
N LEU A 87 7.31 -11.94 -0.69
CA LEU A 87 6.48 -12.49 0.39
C LEU A 87 5.69 -13.67 -0.13
N ASN A 88 5.57 -14.70 0.71
CA ASN A 88 4.65 -15.80 0.47
C ASN A 88 3.22 -15.34 0.77
N HIS A 89 2.35 -15.34 -0.25
CA HIS A 89 0.96 -14.95 -0.10
C HIS A 89 0.11 -16.11 0.46
N ARG A 90 -0.07 -16.16 1.78
CA ARG A 90 -0.81 -17.22 2.48
C ARG A 90 -2.23 -16.81 2.85
N THR A 91 -2.46 -15.52 3.09
CA THR A 91 -3.77 -15.04 3.57
C THR A 91 -4.20 -13.74 2.88
N ARG A 92 -5.49 -13.45 2.92
CA ARG A 92 -6.02 -12.17 2.43
C ARG A 92 -5.54 -10.96 3.26
N LEU A 93 -5.00 -11.20 4.45
CA LEU A 93 -4.55 -10.18 5.39
C LEU A 93 -3.05 -9.87 5.27
N ASP A 94 -2.33 -10.55 4.37
CA ASP A 94 -0.88 -10.40 4.22
C ASP A 94 -0.45 -8.94 4.03
N TRP A 95 -1.30 -8.14 3.38
CA TRP A 95 -1.00 -6.74 3.11
C TRP A 95 -0.97 -5.90 4.39
N MET A 96 -1.81 -6.24 5.37
CA MET A 96 -1.81 -5.59 6.68
C MET A 96 -0.49 -5.84 7.42
N TYR A 97 0.06 -7.04 7.34
CA TYR A 97 1.38 -7.34 7.92
C TYR A 97 2.49 -6.57 7.23
N ILE A 98 2.42 -6.38 5.90
CA ILE A 98 3.38 -5.54 5.17
C ILE A 98 3.31 -4.08 5.63
N TRP A 99 2.10 -3.56 5.86
CA TRP A 99 1.92 -2.19 6.35
C TRP A 99 2.51 -2.02 7.74
N MET A 100 2.25 -2.97 8.66
CA MET A 100 2.85 -2.96 10.00
C MET A 100 4.38 -3.09 9.94
N LEU A 101 4.92 -3.91 9.05
CA LEU A 101 6.37 -4.00 8.81
C LEU A 101 6.93 -2.66 8.33
N HIS A 102 6.32 -2.03 7.33
CA HIS A 102 6.80 -0.76 6.77
C HIS A 102 6.61 0.42 7.72
N SER A 103 5.61 0.38 8.61
CA SER A 103 5.39 1.44 9.60
C SER A 103 6.53 1.49 10.62
N ARG A 104 7.07 0.34 11.04
CA ARG A 104 8.24 0.25 11.95
C ARG A 104 9.48 0.92 11.41
N PHE A 105 9.64 0.93 10.09
CA PHE A 105 10.78 1.51 9.40
C PHE A 105 10.48 2.88 8.77
N GLN A 106 9.28 3.44 8.98
CA GLN A 106 8.82 4.69 8.37
C GLN A 106 8.86 4.70 6.82
N LEU A 107 8.64 3.53 6.20
CA LEU A 107 8.75 3.31 4.75
C LEU A 107 7.38 3.26 4.03
N LEU A 108 6.27 3.58 4.71
CA LEU A 108 4.92 3.46 4.15
C LEU A 108 4.68 4.30 2.89
N GLU A 109 5.26 5.52 2.80
CA GLU A 109 5.13 6.37 1.61
C GLU A 109 5.81 5.74 0.37
N GLN A 110 6.89 5.00 0.63
CA GLN A 110 7.76 4.40 -0.38
C GLN A 110 7.27 3.01 -0.80
N LEU A 111 6.34 2.44 -0.05
CA LEU A 111 5.75 1.13 -0.29
C LEU A 111 4.97 1.10 -1.61
N LYS A 112 5.35 0.20 -2.50
CA LYS A 112 4.60 -0.14 -3.72
C LYS A 112 4.32 -1.63 -3.76
N ILE A 113 3.04 -2.01 -3.70
CA ILE A 113 2.62 -3.42 -3.73
C ILE A 113 2.18 -3.81 -5.14
N VAL A 114 2.58 -5.00 -5.59
CA VAL A 114 2.04 -5.61 -6.80
C VAL A 114 0.64 -6.17 -6.56
N MET A 115 -0.35 -5.66 -7.30
CA MET A 115 -1.77 -5.97 -7.13
C MET A 115 -2.37 -6.61 -8.39
N LYS A 116 -3.48 -7.36 -8.22
CA LYS A 116 -4.25 -7.89 -9.36
C LYS A 116 -4.89 -6.75 -10.16
N ALA A 117 -4.81 -6.81 -11.48
CA ALA A 117 -5.32 -5.77 -12.38
C ALA A 117 -6.80 -5.45 -12.19
N SER A 118 -7.63 -6.42 -11.81
CA SER A 118 -9.06 -6.19 -11.52
C SER A 118 -9.29 -5.19 -10.39
N LEU A 119 -8.36 -5.09 -9.43
CA LEU A 119 -8.47 -4.19 -8.28
C LEU A 119 -8.30 -2.71 -8.65
N LYS A 120 -7.79 -2.41 -9.84
CA LYS A 120 -7.70 -1.03 -10.34
C LYS A 120 -9.08 -0.38 -10.48
N HIS A 121 -10.14 -1.18 -10.64
CA HIS A 121 -11.50 -0.67 -10.79
C HIS A 121 -12.23 -0.53 -9.45
N VAL A 122 -11.64 -0.96 -8.34
CA VAL A 122 -12.28 -0.87 -7.02
C VAL A 122 -12.24 0.59 -6.57
N PRO A 123 -13.40 1.23 -6.35
CA PRO A 123 -13.45 2.61 -5.88
C PRO A 123 -12.81 2.71 -4.50
N GLY A 124 -12.16 3.84 -4.23
CA GLY A 124 -11.45 4.07 -2.98
C GLY A 124 -10.02 3.58 -3.09
N ILE A 125 -9.78 2.39 -2.55
CA ILE A 125 -8.42 1.87 -2.39
C ILE A 125 -7.73 1.56 -3.73
N GLY A 126 -8.48 1.04 -4.71
CA GLY A 126 -7.94 0.74 -6.04
C GLY A 126 -7.50 1.99 -6.79
N TRP A 127 -8.27 3.07 -6.67
CA TRP A 127 -7.93 4.37 -7.24
C TRP A 127 -6.77 5.01 -6.48
N ALA A 128 -6.79 5.02 -5.15
CA ALA A 128 -5.70 5.55 -4.33
C ALA A 128 -4.36 4.88 -4.65
N CYS A 129 -4.34 3.55 -4.78
CA CYS A 129 -3.14 2.81 -5.17
C CYS A 129 -2.66 3.15 -6.59
N GLN A 130 -3.56 3.40 -7.55
CA GLN A 130 -3.17 3.85 -8.89
C GLN A 130 -2.49 5.22 -8.86
N HIS A 131 -3.08 6.18 -8.13
CA HIS A 131 -2.53 7.51 -7.98
C HIS A 131 -1.24 7.53 -7.14
N ALA A 132 -1.04 6.56 -6.24
CA ALA A 132 0.21 6.35 -5.52
C ALA A 132 1.25 5.53 -6.32
N GLY A 133 0.95 5.15 -7.56
CA GLY A 133 1.90 4.49 -8.46
C GLY A 133 2.16 3.01 -8.15
N TYR A 134 1.18 2.28 -7.63
CA TYR A 134 1.26 0.83 -7.43
C TYR A 134 1.24 0.07 -8.76
N LEU A 135 1.80 -1.14 -8.78
CA LEU A 135 1.87 -1.98 -9.98
C LEU A 135 0.68 -2.94 -10.03
N PHE A 136 -0.12 -2.86 -11.09
CA PHE A 136 -1.25 -3.75 -11.32
C PHE A 136 -0.96 -4.72 -12.46
N LEU A 137 -1.03 -6.03 -12.20
CA LEU A 137 -0.69 -7.09 -13.16
C LEU A 137 -1.90 -7.97 -13.51
N GLN A 138 -1.95 -8.42 -14.77
CA GLN A 138 -2.96 -9.36 -15.25
C GLN A 138 -2.64 -10.81 -14.86
N ARG A 139 -1.41 -11.09 -14.41
CA ARG A 139 -0.84 -12.44 -14.18
C ARG A 139 -0.67 -13.21 -15.48
N ASP A 140 -0.31 -12.48 -16.52
CA ASP A 140 -0.04 -12.98 -17.86
C ASP A 140 1.25 -12.31 -18.33
N TRP A 141 2.32 -13.10 -18.44
CA TRP A 141 3.67 -12.59 -18.69
C TRP A 141 3.75 -11.78 -19.99
N GLU A 142 3.12 -12.28 -21.06
CA GLU A 142 3.14 -11.63 -22.37
C GLU A 142 2.53 -10.23 -22.31
N LYS A 143 1.46 -10.07 -21.51
CA LYS A 143 0.79 -8.79 -21.31
C LYS A 143 1.49 -7.89 -20.31
N ASP A 144 2.13 -8.47 -19.29
CA ASP A 144 2.65 -7.74 -18.14
C ASP A 144 4.12 -7.33 -18.29
N GLN A 145 4.92 -8.02 -19.11
CA GLN A 145 6.37 -7.77 -19.24
C GLN A 145 6.68 -6.30 -19.57
N GLN A 146 6.01 -5.72 -20.57
CA GLN A 146 6.24 -4.33 -20.96
C GLN A 146 5.82 -3.36 -19.86
N ARG A 147 4.72 -3.66 -19.15
CA ARG A 147 4.23 -2.83 -18.04
C ARG A 147 5.21 -2.84 -16.87
N ILE A 148 5.73 -4.02 -16.51
CA ILE A 148 6.75 -4.20 -15.49
C ILE A 148 8.01 -3.40 -15.86
N LYS A 149 8.47 -3.51 -17.11
CA LYS A 149 9.64 -2.76 -17.59
C LYS A 149 9.45 -1.24 -17.45
N ASN A 150 8.28 -0.74 -17.86
CA ASN A 150 7.95 0.68 -17.78
C ASN A 150 7.91 1.19 -16.33
N ILE A 151 7.26 0.47 -15.42
CA ILE A 151 7.12 0.91 -14.03
C ILE A 151 8.44 0.84 -13.27
N ILE A 152 9.27 -0.19 -13.53
CA ILE A 152 10.61 -0.29 -12.94
C ILE A 152 11.49 0.83 -13.46
N GLY A 153 11.41 1.16 -14.76
CA GLY A 153 12.09 2.33 -15.33
C GLY A 153 11.68 3.63 -14.63
N TYR A 154 10.38 3.81 -14.38
CA TYR A 154 9.88 4.95 -13.61
C TYR A 154 10.44 4.97 -12.18
N TYR A 155 10.37 3.86 -11.43
CA TYR A 155 10.92 3.78 -10.07
C TYR A 155 12.43 4.07 -10.01
N LYS A 156 13.19 3.68 -11.03
CA LYS A 156 14.62 4.03 -11.15
C LYS A 156 14.85 5.53 -11.32
N SER A 157 13.99 6.21 -12.08
CA SER A 157 14.06 7.66 -12.31
C SER A 157 13.65 8.51 -11.10
N CYS A 158 12.90 7.93 -10.16
CA CYS A 158 12.59 8.59 -8.90
C CYS A 158 13.84 8.70 -8.02
N GLN A 159 14.15 9.89 -7.53
CA GLN A 159 15.30 10.15 -6.65
C GLN A 159 15.10 9.60 -5.23
N SER A 160 13.86 9.29 -4.83
CA SER A 160 13.56 8.71 -3.52
C SER A 160 13.90 7.21 -3.46
N PRO A 161 14.40 6.70 -2.32
CA PRO A 161 14.46 5.27 -2.08
C PRO A 161 13.02 4.72 -2.10
N LEU A 162 12.79 3.66 -2.88
CA LEU A 162 11.47 3.03 -3.05
C LEU A 162 11.57 1.58 -2.61
N SER A 163 10.61 1.12 -1.80
CA SER A 163 10.47 -0.28 -1.40
C SER A 163 9.34 -0.90 -2.21
N VAL A 164 9.69 -1.85 -3.09
CA VAL A 164 8.70 -2.55 -3.92
C VAL A 164 8.44 -3.92 -3.31
N CYS A 165 7.21 -4.15 -2.87
CA CYS A 165 6.75 -5.42 -2.35
C CYS A 165 6.12 -6.25 -3.47
N ILE A 166 6.75 -7.37 -3.80
CA ILE A 166 6.22 -8.39 -4.70
C ILE A 166 5.65 -9.51 -3.84
N LEU A 167 4.33 -9.63 -3.86
CA LEU A 167 3.65 -10.78 -3.27
C LEU A 167 3.70 -11.93 -4.26
N LEU A 168 4.52 -12.93 -3.96
CA LEU A 168 4.53 -14.18 -4.71
C LEU A 168 3.47 -15.11 -4.12
N ILE A 169 2.57 -15.56 -4.97
CA ILE A 169 1.60 -16.59 -4.63
C ILE A 169 2.36 -17.90 -4.73
N PHE A 170 2.80 -18.45 -3.59
CA PHE A 170 3.03 -19.89 -3.55
C PHE A 170 1.66 -20.54 -3.45
N LEU A 171 1.13 -20.86 -4.63
CA LEU A 171 -0.10 -21.60 -4.85
C LEU A 171 -0.05 -22.90 -4.02
N HIS A 172 -1.06 -23.14 -3.20
CA HIS A 172 -1.69 -24.45 -3.21
C HIS A 172 -2.76 -24.41 -4.29
#